data_AF-A0A4Q3UAF8-F1
#
_entry.id   AF-A0A4Q3UAF8-F1
#
_cell.length_a   1.000
_cell.length_b   1.000
_cell.length_c   1.000
_cell.angle_alpha   90.00
_cell.angle_beta   90.00
_cell.angle_gamma   90.00
#
_symmetry.space_group_name_H-M   'P 1'
#
loop_
_entity.id
_entity.type
_entity.pdbx_description
1 polymer ?
#
loop_
_entity_poly.entity_id
_entity_poly.type
_entity_poly.pdbx_seq_one_letter_code
_entity_poly.pdbx_strand_id
1 'polypeptide(L)'
;MKPFALVVFVGLAALGSAQAAKKAAPPSRVDTILDFANDRMSTQIDVLFEDGDYPAVISLLRVQAEAYPSDYDVWTNLGWMQENIQAWDTALATYARYRRQNAGDPDASLPEATFYFNRRLFSKVPPLMEPAIKGKCHPNAFRILARSYEKQEMLTDAARVYKALIARAPNDGAAKANLKRVEGKLAKGS
;
A
#
# COMPACT_ATOMS: atom_id res chain seq x y z
N MET A 1 14.32 -46.85 68.72
CA MET A 1 14.68 -47.55 67.47
C MET A 1 13.72 -47.08 66.37
N LYS A 2 14.23 -46.41 65.34
CA LYS A 2 13.44 -45.90 64.18
C LYS A 2 13.34 -46.98 63.09
N PRO A 3 12.25 -47.00 62.33
CA PRO A 3 12.36 -47.12 60.88
C PRO A 3 11.55 -46.00 60.18
N PHE A 4 12.23 -45.05 59.54
CA PHE A 4 12.41 -44.95 58.08
C PHE A 4 11.12 -44.71 57.30
N ALA A 5 10.84 -43.42 57.05
CA ALA A 5 9.85 -42.95 56.10
C ALA A 5 10.38 -43.14 54.67
N LEU A 6 9.61 -43.86 53.84
CA LEU A 6 9.85 -44.03 52.42
C LEU A 6 9.38 -42.75 51.70
N VAL A 7 10.31 -41.93 51.23
CA VAL A 7 10.01 -40.80 50.35
C VAL A 7 9.91 -41.34 48.92
N VAL A 8 8.70 -41.34 48.36
CA VAL A 8 8.46 -41.64 46.95
C VAL A 8 8.77 -40.39 46.13
N PHE A 9 9.88 -40.42 45.38
CA PHE A 9 10.17 -39.44 44.34
C PHE A 9 9.27 -39.71 43.13
N VAL A 10 8.23 -38.89 42.95
CA VAL A 10 7.48 -38.84 41.69
C VAL A 10 8.30 -38.01 40.71
N GLY A 11 8.96 -38.69 39.76
CA GLY A 11 9.64 -38.04 38.65
C GLY A 11 8.61 -37.39 37.72
N LEU A 12 8.57 -36.05 37.70
CA LEU A 12 7.92 -35.29 36.65
C LEU A 12 8.75 -35.42 35.37
N ALA A 13 8.31 -36.30 34.47
CA ALA A 13 8.79 -36.31 33.09
C ALA A 13 8.26 -35.05 32.39
N ALA A 14 9.13 -34.06 32.21
CA ALA A 14 8.85 -32.91 31.37
C ALA A 14 8.80 -33.37 29.91
N LEU A 15 7.59 -33.56 29.39
CA LEU A 15 7.34 -33.72 27.96
C LEU A 15 7.61 -32.36 27.28
N GLY A 16 8.87 -32.13 26.91
CA GLY A 16 9.24 -31.04 26.03
C GLY A 16 8.64 -31.31 24.65
N SER A 17 7.58 -30.59 24.29
CA SER A 17 7.06 -30.55 22.94
C SER A 17 8.07 -29.82 22.04
N ALA A 18 8.98 -30.59 21.44
CA ALA A 18 9.79 -30.12 20.32
C ALA A 18 8.85 -29.89 19.13
N GLN A 19 8.31 -28.69 19.02
CA GLN A 19 7.59 -28.25 17.83
C GLN A 19 8.64 -28.06 16.73
N ALA A 20 8.89 -29.14 15.99
CA ALA A 20 9.74 -29.11 14.81
C ALA A 20 9.19 -28.05 13.86
N ALA A 21 9.92 -26.93 13.74
CA ALA A 21 9.64 -25.92 12.74
C ALA A 21 9.71 -26.61 11.38
N LYS A 22 8.57 -26.79 10.72
CA LYS A 22 8.50 -27.32 9.36
C LYS A 22 9.29 -26.37 8.47
N LYS A 23 10.49 -26.79 8.07
CA LYS A 23 11.29 -26.09 7.06
C LYS A 23 10.43 -25.98 5.80
N ALA A 24 10.23 -24.77 5.30
CA ALA A 24 9.44 -24.56 4.09
C ALA A 24 9.98 -25.42 2.96
N ALA A 25 9.08 -26.08 2.21
CA ALA A 25 9.48 -26.84 1.04
C ALA A 25 10.18 -25.91 0.03
N PRO A 26 11.23 -26.37 -0.67
CA PRO A 26 11.85 -25.57 -1.72
C PRO A 26 10.80 -25.22 -2.80
N PRO A 27 10.91 -24.04 -3.43
CA PRO A 27 9.98 -23.62 -4.49
C PRO A 27 9.94 -24.67 -5.61
N SER A 28 8.79 -24.80 -6.26
CA SER A 28 8.69 -25.74 -7.37
C SER A 28 9.55 -25.28 -8.53
N ARG A 29 9.94 -26.21 -9.40
CA ARG A 29 10.67 -25.87 -10.64
C ARG A 29 9.90 -24.85 -11.49
N VAL A 30 8.57 -24.91 -11.46
CA VAL A 30 7.72 -23.96 -12.18
C VAL A 30 7.85 -22.58 -11.57
N ASP A 31 7.77 -22.45 -10.25
CA ASP A 31 7.92 -21.16 -9.55
C ASP A 31 9.28 -20.54 -9.87
N THR A 32 10.36 -21.32 -9.80
CA THR A 32 11.70 -20.84 -10.16
C THR A 32 11.80 -20.34 -11.60
N ILE A 33 11.16 -21.03 -12.56
CA ILE A 33 11.14 -20.59 -13.96
C ILE A 33 10.38 -19.27 -14.11
N LEU A 34 9.25 -19.13 -13.41
CA LEU A 34 8.44 -17.90 -13.44
C LEU A 34 9.19 -16.73 -12.81
N ASP A 35 9.89 -16.96 -11.69
CA ASP A 35 10.73 -15.94 -11.04
C ASP A 35 11.83 -15.45 -11.98
N PHE A 36 12.59 -16.36 -12.61
CA PHE A 36 13.62 -15.98 -13.59
C PHE A 36 13.04 -15.25 -14.80
N ALA A 37 11.87 -15.66 -15.29
CA ALA A 37 11.20 -14.99 -16.40
C ALA A 37 10.76 -13.57 -16.00
N ASN A 38 10.26 -13.40 -14.78
CA ASN A 38 9.87 -12.10 -14.24
C ASN A 38 11.08 -11.18 -14.04
N ASP A 39 12.19 -11.68 -13.48
CA ASP A 39 13.43 -10.91 -13.29
C ASP A 39 13.98 -10.40 -14.64
N ARG A 40 13.96 -11.27 -15.65
CA ARG A 40 14.36 -10.90 -17.01
C ARG A 40 13.43 -9.84 -17.60
N MET A 41 12.12 -9.97 -17.38
CA MET A 41 11.13 -9.01 -17.85
C MET A 41 11.31 -7.64 -17.17
N SER A 42 11.56 -7.60 -15.87
CA SER A 42 11.88 -6.36 -15.15
C SER A 42 13.13 -5.68 -15.71
N THR A 43 14.21 -6.45 -15.93
CA THR A 43 15.44 -5.92 -16.57
C THR A 43 15.16 -5.35 -17.95
N GLN A 44 14.32 -6.03 -18.75
CA GLN A 44 13.94 -5.56 -20.08
C GLN A 44 13.07 -4.30 -20.02
N ILE A 45 12.17 -4.18 -19.05
CA ILE A 45 11.35 -2.98 -18.82
C ILE A 45 12.26 -1.77 -18.56
N ASP A 46 13.29 -1.91 -17.74
CA ASP A 46 14.22 -0.82 -17.45
C ASP A 46 14.94 -0.34 -18.72
N VAL A 47 15.48 -1.26 -19.52
CA VAL A 47 16.13 -0.93 -20.81
C VAL A 47 15.16 -0.23 -21.77
N LEU A 48 13.95 -0.78 -21.93
CA LEU A 48 12.94 -0.18 -22.82
C LEU A 48 12.47 1.19 -22.34
N PHE A 49 12.41 1.40 -21.02
CA PHE A 49 12.07 2.68 -20.43
C PHE A 49 13.16 3.73 -20.74
N GLU A 50 14.42 3.37 -20.56
CA GLU A 50 15.57 4.23 -20.90
C GLU A 50 15.60 4.57 -22.39
N ASP A 51 15.25 3.61 -23.26
CA ASP A 51 15.13 3.80 -24.70
C ASP A 51 13.88 4.61 -25.12
N GLY A 52 12.94 4.83 -24.20
CA GLY A 52 11.69 5.56 -24.45
C GLY A 52 10.61 4.74 -25.18
N ASP A 53 10.77 3.42 -25.30
CA ASP A 53 9.77 2.53 -25.90
C ASP A 53 8.64 2.21 -24.89
N TYR A 54 7.86 3.23 -24.56
CA TYR A 54 6.74 3.12 -23.63
C TYR A 54 5.67 2.11 -24.07
N PRO A 55 5.31 1.94 -25.36
CA PRO A 55 4.42 0.88 -25.79
C PRO A 55 4.91 -0.54 -25.44
N ALA A 56 6.21 -0.81 -25.60
CA ALA A 56 6.79 -2.09 -25.20
C ALA A 56 6.79 -2.27 -23.67
N VAL A 57 7.13 -1.22 -22.92
CA VAL A 57 7.05 -1.24 -21.43
C VAL A 57 5.62 -1.55 -20.97
N ILE A 58 4.61 -0.88 -21.53
CA ILE A 58 3.19 -1.12 -21.19
C ILE A 58 2.80 -2.58 -21.48
N SER A 59 3.29 -3.15 -22.57
CA SER A 59 2.98 -4.53 -22.95
C SER A 59 3.55 -5.54 -21.93
N LEU A 60 4.78 -5.34 -21.47
CA LEU A 60 5.40 -6.19 -20.46
C LEU A 60 4.74 -5.99 -19.08
N LEU A 61 4.47 -4.76 -18.68
CA LEU A 61 3.78 -4.45 -17.42
C LEU A 61 2.36 -5.04 -17.38
N ARG A 62 1.66 -5.13 -18.51
CA ARG A 62 0.38 -5.86 -18.59
C ARG A 62 0.55 -7.33 -18.26
N VAL A 63 1.58 -7.99 -18.81
CA VAL A 63 1.87 -9.41 -18.51
C VAL A 63 2.19 -9.58 -17.02
N GLN A 64 3.03 -8.72 -16.44
CA GLN A 64 3.33 -8.76 -15.01
C GLN A 64 2.09 -8.52 -14.15
N ALA A 65 1.22 -7.57 -14.51
CA ALA A 65 0.02 -7.26 -13.74
C ALA A 65 -0.96 -8.44 -13.67
N GLU A 66 -1.04 -9.26 -14.73
CA GLU A 66 -1.84 -10.48 -14.73
C GLU A 66 -1.18 -11.62 -13.93
N ALA A 67 0.15 -11.71 -13.96
CA ALA A 67 0.90 -12.72 -13.20
C ALA A 67 0.91 -12.41 -11.69
N TYR A 68 0.92 -11.13 -11.33
CA TYR A 68 1.02 -10.63 -9.96
C TYR A 68 -0.13 -9.64 -9.67
N PRO A 69 -1.39 -10.13 -9.57
CA PRO A 69 -2.57 -9.27 -9.49
C PRO A 69 -2.65 -8.44 -8.19
N SER A 70 -1.86 -8.77 -7.17
CA SER A 70 -1.79 -8.03 -5.91
C SER A 70 -0.54 -7.18 -5.75
N ASP A 71 0.32 -7.09 -6.77
CA ASP A 71 1.55 -6.31 -6.69
C ASP A 71 1.29 -4.82 -6.97
N TYR A 72 1.32 -4.02 -5.91
CA TYR A 72 1.08 -2.58 -5.99
C TYR A 72 2.00 -1.87 -6.99
N ASP A 73 3.28 -2.22 -7.04
CA ASP A 73 4.27 -1.51 -7.85
C ASP A 73 4.06 -1.79 -9.33
N VAL A 74 3.76 -3.04 -9.69
CA VAL A 74 3.45 -3.41 -11.08
C VAL A 74 2.22 -2.65 -11.60
N TRP A 75 1.14 -2.63 -10.83
CA TRP A 75 -0.10 -1.95 -11.24
C TRP A 75 0.06 -0.42 -11.30
N THR A 76 0.84 0.16 -10.39
CA THR A 76 1.11 1.60 -10.40
C THR A 76 2.03 2.00 -11.53
N ASN A 77 3.08 1.24 -11.81
CA ASN A 77 3.94 1.46 -12.96
C ASN A 77 3.18 1.32 -14.29
N LEU A 78 2.27 0.35 -14.40
CA LEU A 78 1.44 0.18 -15.59
C LEU A 78 0.55 1.41 -15.83
N GLY A 79 -0.15 1.88 -14.79
CA GLY A 79 -0.98 3.08 -14.90
C GLY A 79 -0.15 4.34 -15.17
N TRP A 80 0.99 4.49 -14.51
CA TRP A 80 1.88 5.64 -14.70
C TRP A 80 2.46 5.67 -16.12
N MET A 81 2.80 4.51 -16.69
CA MET A 81 3.26 4.46 -18.07
C MET A 81 2.17 4.83 -19.08
N GLN A 82 0.93 4.43 -18.80
CA GLN A 82 -0.23 4.85 -19.58
C GLN A 82 -0.46 6.37 -19.47
N GLU A 83 -0.22 6.97 -18.30
CA GLU A 83 -0.23 8.43 -18.12
C GLU A 83 0.86 9.13 -18.95
N ASN A 84 2.08 8.56 -19.03
CA ASN A 84 3.19 9.14 -19.80
C ASN A 84 2.85 9.25 -21.30
N ILE A 85 2.11 8.28 -21.84
CA ILE A 85 1.60 8.33 -23.23
C ILE A 85 0.23 9.01 -23.36
N GLN A 86 -0.24 9.68 -22.30
CA GLN A 86 -1.51 10.41 -22.24
C GLN A 86 -2.76 9.53 -22.45
N ALA A 87 -2.67 8.23 -22.21
CA ALA A 87 -3.79 7.30 -22.24
C ALA A 87 -4.59 7.34 -20.92
N TRP A 88 -5.11 8.52 -20.57
CA TRP A 88 -5.70 8.82 -19.25
C TRP A 88 -6.84 7.89 -18.83
N ASP A 89 -7.75 7.58 -19.76
CA ASP A 89 -8.88 6.69 -19.48
C ASP A 89 -8.42 5.25 -19.21
N THR A 90 -7.35 4.83 -19.91
CA THR A 90 -6.75 3.50 -19.70
C THR A 90 -6.04 3.45 -18.36
N ALA A 91 -5.27 4.49 -18.01
CA ALA A 91 -4.63 4.60 -16.70
C ALA A 91 -5.64 4.53 -15.55
N LEU A 92 -6.73 5.30 -15.65
CA LEU A 92 -7.80 5.27 -14.66
C LEU A 92 -8.45 3.89 -14.56
N ALA A 93 -8.73 3.24 -15.69
CA ALA A 93 -9.28 1.89 -15.72
C ALA A 93 -8.33 0.86 -15.07
N THR A 94 -7.02 1.00 -15.26
CA THR A 94 -5.98 0.17 -14.64
C THR A 94 -6.01 0.32 -13.11
N TYR A 95 -5.97 1.55 -12.57
CA TYR A 95 -6.02 1.77 -11.12
C TYR A 95 -7.35 1.28 -10.50
N ALA A 96 -8.47 1.52 -11.17
CA ALA A 96 -9.77 1.05 -10.71
C ALA A 96 -9.89 -0.47 -10.75
N ARG A 97 -9.24 -1.15 -11.70
CA ARG A 97 -9.15 -2.61 -11.73
C ARG A 97 -8.32 -3.13 -10.57
N TYR A 98 -7.13 -2.59 -10.32
CA TYR A 98 -6.28 -2.96 -9.19
C TYR A 98 -7.03 -2.86 -7.86
N ARG A 99 -7.68 -1.72 -7.60
CA ARG A 99 -8.49 -1.51 -6.39
C ARG A 99 -9.61 -2.54 -6.22
N ARG A 100 -10.31 -2.89 -7.31
CA ARG A 100 -11.41 -3.87 -7.25
C ARG A 100 -10.91 -5.29 -6.96
N GLN A 101 -9.77 -5.67 -7.53
CA GLN A 101 -9.17 -6.99 -7.31
C GLN A 101 -8.54 -7.10 -5.91
N ASN A 102 -8.10 -5.98 -5.34
CA ASN A 102 -7.44 -5.90 -4.05
C ASN A 102 -8.29 -5.14 -3.01
N ALA A 103 -9.60 -5.38 -2.98
CA ALA A 103 -10.54 -4.61 -2.14
C ALA A 103 -10.27 -4.71 -0.62
N GLY A 104 -9.48 -5.69 -0.18
CA GLY A 104 -9.05 -5.84 1.22
C GLY A 104 -7.79 -5.07 1.58
N ASP A 105 -7.04 -4.56 0.60
CA ASP A 105 -5.85 -3.74 0.81
C ASP A 105 -6.24 -2.26 0.95
N PRO A 106 -6.01 -1.63 2.12
CA PRO A 106 -6.28 -0.22 2.32
C PRO A 106 -5.55 0.71 1.34
N ASP A 107 -4.37 0.33 0.86
CA ASP A 107 -3.57 1.13 -0.07
C ASP A 107 -3.98 0.96 -1.54
N ALA A 108 -4.81 -0.04 -1.88
CA ALA A 108 -5.18 -0.33 -3.26
C ALA A 108 -5.93 0.81 -3.96
N SER A 109 -6.49 1.72 -3.18
CA SER A 109 -7.21 2.91 -3.68
C SER A 109 -6.32 4.15 -3.88
N LEU A 110 -5.09 4.14 -3.37
CA LEU A 110 -4.17 5.27 -3.42
C LEU A 110 -3.77 5.68 -4.85
N PRO A 111 -3.51 4.76 -5.80
CA PRO A 111 -3.16 5.14 -7.17
C PRO A 111 -4.30 5.90 -7.87
N GLU A 112 -5.53 5.39 -7.77
CA GLU A 112 -6.72 6.03 -8.34
C GLU A 112 -7.00 7.40 -7.69
N ALA A 113 -6.87 7.50 -6.36
CA ALA A 113 -6.99 8.78 -5.67
C ALA A 113 -5.90 9.78 -6.10
N THR A 114 -4.67 9.30 -6.33
CA THR A 114 -3.54 10.11 -6.80
C THR A 114 -3.79 10.64 -8.21
N PHE A 115 -4.31 9.79 -9.09
CA PHE A 115 -4.76 10.20 -10.43
C PHE A 115 -5.79 11.34 -10.35
N TYR A 116 -6.86 11.18 -9.56
CA TYR A 116 -7.87 12.24 -9.41
C TYR A 116 -7.29 13.52 -8.82
N PHE A 117 -6.43 13.42 -7.81
CA PHE A 117 -5.78 14.58 -7.20
C PHE A 117 -4.92 15.37 -8.20
N ASN A 118 -4.08 14.68 -8.99
CA ASN A 118 -3.19 15.29 -9.99
C ASN A 118 -3.98 15.95 -11.15
N ARG A 119 -5.21 15.49 -11.39
CA ARG A 119 -6.15 16.09 -12.35
C ARG A 119 -7.08 17.12 -11.73
N ARG A 120 -6.84 17.51 -10.47
CA ARG A 120 -7.63 18.50 -9.72
C ARG A 120 -9.10 18.10 -9.53
N LEU A 121 -9.41 16.81 -9.64
CA LEU A 121 -10.74 16.24 -9.39
C LEU A 121 -10.89 15.90 -7.90
N PHE A 122 -10.70 16.91 -7.04
CA PHE A 122 -10.56 16.72 -5.59
C PHE A 122 -11.79 16.07 -4.94
N SER A 123 -12.99 16.32 -5.47
CA SER A 123 -14.23 15.72 -4.97
C SER A 123 -14.32 14.20 -5.14
N LYS A 124 -13.53 13.62 -6.05
CA LYS A 124 -13.45 12.17 -6.26
C LYS A 124 -12.53 11.45 -5.27
N VAL A 125 -11.69 12.18 -4.53
CA VAL A 125 -10.72 11.58 -3.59
C VAL A 125 -11.35 11.08 -2.29
N PRO A 126 -12.22 11.85 -1.58
CA PRO A 126 -12.79 11.41 -0.30
C PRO A 126 -13.51 10.06 -0.32
N PRO A 127 -14.36 9.74 -1.33
CA PRO A 127 -15.02 8.44 -1.40
C PRO A 127 -14.07 7.24 -1.45
N LEU A 128 -12.85 7.43 -1.97
CA LEU A 128 -11.83 6.39 -2.04
C LEU A 128 -10.99 6.32 -0.75
N MET A 129 -10.61 7.48 -0.21
CA MET A 129 -9.61 7.55 0.86
C MET A 129 -10.19 7.50 2.27
N GLU A 130 -11.42 7.95 2.50
CA GLU A 130 -12.05 7.84 3.83
C GLU A 130 -12.16 6.39 4.34
N PRO A 131 -12.53 5.40 3.50
CA PRO A 131 -12.44 3.99 3.89
C PRO A 131 -10.99 3.55 4.15
N ALA A 132 -10.05 3.92 3.26
CA ALA A 132 -8.65 3.51 3.34
C ALA A 132 -7.97 3.93 4.66
N ILE A 133 -8.21 5.16 5.12
CA ILE A 133 -7.58 5.67 6.35
C ILE A 133 -8.07 4.99 7.64
N LYS A 134 -9.18 4.23 7.59
CA LYS A 134 -9.63 3.40 8.72
C LYS A 134 -8.77 2.16 8.90
N GLY A 135 -8.19 1.64 7.81
CA GLY A 135 -7.26 0.52 7.82
C GLY A 135 -5.81 0.93 8.11
N LYS A 136 -4.91 -0.06 8.03
CA LYS A 136 -3.46 0.16 8.02
C LYS A 136 -3.05 0.50 6.58
N CYS A 137 -2.95 1.79 6.29
CA CYS A 137 -2.54 2.32 4.99
C CYS A 137 -1.27 3.16 5.11
N HIS A 138 -0.66 3.43 3.97
CA HIS A 138 0.47 4.32 3.80
C HIS A 138 0.09 5.77 4.20
N PRO A 139 0.99 6.52 4.87
CA PRO A 139 0.74 7.92 5.28
C PRO A 139 0.27 8.86 4.15
N ASN A 140 0.61 8.56 2.90
CA ASN A 140 0.16 9.37 1.75
C ASN A 140 -1.36 9.35 1.56
N ALA A 141 -2.07 8.30 1.97
CA ALA A 141 -3.54 8.25 1.93
C ALA A 141 -4.16 9.40 2.77
N PHE A 142 -3.60 9.65 3.95
CA PHE A 142 -4.01 10.80 4.77
C PHE A 142 -3.65 12.13 4.12
N ARG A 143 -2.43 12.26 3.57
CA ARG A 143 -1.97 13.51 2.98
C ARG A 143 -2.80 13.91 1.77
N ILE A 144 -3.14 12.95 0.91
CA ILE A 144 -3.92 13.23 -0.30
C ILE A 144 -5.36 13.57 0.04
N LEU A 145 -5.95 12.86 1.02
CA LEU A 145 -7.29 13.15 1.51
C LEU A 145 -7.37 14.54 2.15
N ALA A 146 -6.49 14.85 3.09
CA ALA A 146 -6.47 16.15 3.77
C ALA A 146 -6.28 17.29 2.78
N ARG A 147 -5.32 17.16 1.84
CA ARG A 147 -5.10 18.17 0.80
C ARG A 147 -6.29 18.30 -0.15
N SER A 148 -7.01 17.22 -0.43
CA SER A 148 -8.24 17.26 -1.25
C SER A 148 -9.36 18.01 -0.56
N TYR A 149 -9.52 17.82 0.75
CA TYR A 149 -10.47 18.62 1.55
C TYR A 149 -10.07 20.10 1.58
N GLU A 150 -8.79 20.41 1.75
CA GLU A 150 -8.31 21.80 1.70
C GLU A 150 -8.59 22.48 0.37
N LYS A 151 -8.42 21.76 -0.75
CA LYS A 151 -8.68 22.29 -2.09
C LYS A 151 -10.16 22.50 -2.38
N GLN A 152 -11.03 21.92 -1.56
CA GLN A 152 -12.48 22.10 -1.58
C GLN A 152 -12.96 23.05 -0.46
N GLU A 153 -12.04 23.73 0.23
CA GLU A 153 -12.33 24.62 1.36
C GLU A 153 -13.03 23.94 2.56
N MET A 154 -13.02 22.60 2.60
CA MET A 154 -13.51 21.79 3.70
C MET A 154 -12.46 21.71 4.81
N LEU A 155 -12.14 22.86 5.40
CA LEU A 155 -10.98 23.02 6.29
C LEU A 155 -11.10 22.21 7.60
N THR A 156 -12.32 22.04 8.12
CA THR A 156 -12.57 21.22 9.32
C THR A 156 -12.20 19.75 9.09
N ASP A 157 -12.59 19.20 7.94
CA ASP A 157 -12.24 17.83 7.56
C ASP A 157 -10.75 17.67 7.29
N ALA A 158 -10.13 18.63 6.60
CA ALA A 158 -8.68 18.62 6.41
C ALA A 158 -7.94 18.58 7.75
N ALA A 159 -8.35 19.40 8.73
CA ALA A 159 -7.75 19.42 10.06
C ALA A 159 -7.94 18.07 10.80
N ARG A 160 -9.14 17.46 10.72
CA ARG A 160 -9.42 16.13 11.28
C ARG A 160 -8.45 15.08 10.71
N VAL A 161 -8.27 15.04 9.39
CA VAL A 161 -7.42 14.05 8.73
C VAL A 161 -5.94 14.26 9.07
N TYR A 162 -5.46 15.50 9.13
CA TYR A 162 -4.09 15.77 9.59
C TYR A 162 -3.87 15.37 11.05
N LYS A 163 -4.82 15.63 11.94
CA LYS A 163 -4.76 15.17 13.34
C LYS A 163 -4.68 13.65 13.43
N ALA A 164 -5.48 12.93 12.62
CA ALA A 164 -5.43 11.48 12.54
C ALA A 164 -4.06 10.96 12.05
N LEU A 165 -3.46 11.62 11.05
CA LEU A 165 -2.11 11.28 10.59
C LEU A 165 -1.06 11.49 11.69
N ILE A 166 -1.11 12.63 12.39
CA ILE A 166 -0.17 12.94 13.49
C ILE A 166 -0.31 11.95 14.64
N ALA A 167 -1.52 11.49 14.95
CA ALA A 167 -1.74 10.46 15.97
C ALA A 167 -1.02 9.14 15.63
N ARG A 168 -0.92 8.79 14.34
CA ARG A 168 -0.20 7.59 13.86
C ARG A 168 1.29 7.83 13.68
N ALA A 169 1.68 9.03 13.29
CA ALA A 169 3.06 9.44 13.05
C ALA A 169 3.36 10.76 13.79
N PRO A 170 3.61 10.73 15.12
CA PRO A 170 3.79 11.94 15.92
C PRO A 170 4.98 12.80 15.50
N ASN A 171 5.94 12.25 14.76
CA ASN A 171 7.13 12.94 14.27
C ASN A 171 6.98 13.47 12.83
N ASP A 172 5.80 13.36 12.21
CA ASP A 172 5.55 13.91 10.88
C ASP A 172 5.48 15.45 10.91
N GLY A 173 6.63 16.08 10.70
CA GLY A 173 6.76 17.54 10.69
C GLY A 173 5.93 18.20 9.58
N ALA A 174 5.79 17.54 8.41
CA ALA A 174 5.00 18.06 7.30
C ALA A 174 3.50 18.07 7.64
N ALA A 175 2.99 17.01 8.29
CA ALA A 175 1.61 16.96 8.75
C ALA A 175 1.31 18.04 9.80
N LYS A 176 2.22 18.26 10.78
CA LYS A 176 2.08 19.33 11.78
C LYS A 176 2.06 20.73 11.16
N ALA A 177 2.97 20.99 10.22
CA ALA A 177 3.03 22.28 9.52
C ALA A 177 1.75 22.53 8.70
N ASN A 178 1.25 21.51 8.01
CA ASN A 178 0.00 21.61 7.27
C ASN A 178 -1.21 21.81 8.17
N LEU A 179 -1.31 21.09 9.30
CA LEU A 179 -2.37 21.28 10.27
C LEU A 179 -2.40 22.72 10.80
N LYS A 180 -1.25 23.25 11.23
CA LYS A 180 -1.13 24.63 11.70
C LYS A 180 -1.62 25.62 10.65
N ARG A 181 -1.29 25.39 9.38
CA ARG A 181 -1.73 26.22 8.26
C ARG A 181 -3.25 26.13 8.04
N VAL A 182 -3.85 24.94 8.17
CA VAL A 182 -5.31 24.75 8.05
C VAL A 182 -6.05 25.43 9.21
N GLU A 183 -5.58 25.25 10.44
CA GLU A 183 -6.17 25.87 11.64
C GLU A 183 -6.07 27.39 11.60
N GLY A 184 -4.96 27.93 11.07
CA GLY A 184 -4.81 29.36 10.83
C GLY A 184 -5.77 29.92 9.78
N LYS A 185 -6.22 29.12 8.80
CA LYS A 185 -7.27 29.53 7.85
C LYS A 185 -8.65 29.49 8.51
N LEU A 186 -8.95 28.45 9.29
CA LEU A 186 -10.20 28.33 10.05
C LEU A 186 -10.41 29.54 10.96
N ALA A 187 -9.38 29.93 11.73
CA ALA A 187 -9.47 31.06 12.64
C ALA A 187 -9.68 32.43 11.96
N LYS A 188 -9.39 32.55 10.66
CA LYS A 188 -9.59 33.78 9.87
C LYS A 188 -10.94 33.82 9.16
N GLY A 189 -11.61 32.67 9.01
CA GLY A 189 -12.91 32.54 8.36
C GLY A 189 -14.09 32.45 9.33
N SER A 190 -13.82 32.37 10.64
CA SER A 190 -14.80 32.50 11.73
C SER A 190 -14.95 33.95 12.16
#